data_AF-A0A2P4PU53-F1
#
_entry.id   AF-A0A2P4PU53-F1
#
_cell.length_a   1.000
_cell.length_b   1.000
_cell.length_c   1.000
_cell.angle_alpha   90.00
_cell.angle_beta   90.00
_cell.angle_gamma   90.00
#
_symmetry.space_group_name_H-M   'P 1'
#
loop_
_entity.id
_entity.type
_entity.pdbx_description
1 polymer ?
#
loop_
_entity_poly.entity_id
_entity_poly.type
_entity_poly.pdbx_seq_one_letter_code
_entity_poly.pdbx_strand_id
1 'polypeptide(L)' 'MKESYETKISFPKINSAGMKIVLEYTYTGSIKIESLTKDNIIEAFYAADYFQLPDLQDFIMNTF' A
#
# COMPACT_ATOMS: atom_id res chain seq x y z
N MET A 1 20.72 -8.25 1.21
CA MET A 1 21.03 -6.85 1.59
C MET A 1 21.03 -6.75 3.11
N LYS A 2 21.38 -5.61 3.73
CA LYS A 2 21.39 -5.47 5.20
C LYS A 2 20.02 -5.83 5.81
N GLU A 3 18.97 -5.43 5.10
CA GLU A 3 17.55 -5.66 5.36
C GLU A 3 17.16 -7.15 5.40
N SER A 4 17.99 -8.06 4.85
CA SER A 4 17.72 -9.50 4.87
C SER A 4 18.01 -10.15 6.23
N TYR A 5 18.75 -9.47 7.11
CA TYR A 5 19.15 -9.97 8.43
C TYR A 5 18.59 -9.10 9.59
N GLU A 6 18.06 -7.92 9.29
CA GLU A 6 17.43 -7.05 10.28
C GLU A 6 15.94 -7.39 10.46
N THR A 7 15.45 -7.31 11.70
CA THR A 7 14.03 -7.53 12.03
C THR A 7 13.17 -6.29 11.83
N LYS A 8 13.78 -5.17 11.44
CA LYS A 8 13.12 -3.89 11.22
C LYS A 8 13.66 -3.24 9.94
N ILE A 9 12.74 -2.75 9.12
CA ILE A 9 13.03 -1.98 7.92
C ILE A 9 12.27 -0.66 7.97
N SER A 10 12.72 0.31 7.19
CA SER A 10 12.11 1.65 7.11
C SER A 10 11.85 2.01 5.66
N PHE A 11 10.65 2.51 5.37
CA PHE A 11 10.28 3.04 4.06
C PHE A 11 10.09 4.56 4.15
N PRO A 12 11.12 5.36 3.86
CA PRO A 12 11.10 6.80 4.12
C PRO A 12 10.09 7.58 3.27
N LYS A 13 9.61 6.98 2.17
CA LYS A 13 8.66 7.60 1.24
C LYS A 13 7.21 7.17 1.47
N ILE A 14 6.98 6.19 2.34
CA ILE A 14 5.65 5.59 2.55
C ILE A 14 5.17 5.95 3.96
N ASN A 15 3.98 6.56 4.03
CA ASN A 15 3.36 6.87 5.31
C ASN A 15 2.57 5.68 5.86
N SER A 16 2.08 5.80 7.09
CA SER A 16 1.33 4.73 7.77
C SER A 16 0.03 4.36 7.06
N ALA A 17 -0.65 5.31 6.43
CA ALA A 17 -1.91 5.08 5.72
C ALA A 17 -1.70 4.20 4.48
N GLY A 18 -0.75 4.56 3.61
CA GLY A 18 -0.38 3.77 2.44
C GLY A 18 0.15 2.38 2.83
N MET A 19 1.01 2.31 3.86
CA MET A 19 1.53 1.02 4.34
C MET A 19 0.44 0.09 4.86
N LYS A 20 -0.59 0.64 5.54
CA LYS A 20 -1.72 -0.16 6.03
C LYS A 20 -2.48 -0.81 4.88
N ILE A 21 -2.73 -0.08 3.79
CA ILE A 21 -3.44 -0.61 2.60
C ILE A 21 -2.60 -1.69 1.92
N VAL A 22 -1.30 -1.47 1.74
CA VAL A 22 -0.39 -2.47 1.15
C VAL A 22 -0.35 -3.74 1.98
N LEU A 23 -0.28 -3.65 3.31
CA LEU A 23 -0.29 -4.82 4.19
C LEU A 23 -1.62 -5.57 4.13
N GLU A 24 -2.76 -4.86 4.13
CA GLU A 24 -4.08 -5.50 3.98
C GLU A 24 -4.19 -6.24 2.64
N TYR A 25 -3.76 -5.61 1.54
CA TYR A 25 -3.80 -6.20 0.21
C TYR A 25 -2.87 -7.41 0.09
N THR A 26 -1.61 -7.27 0.49
CA THR A 26 -0.61 -8.37 0.40
C THR A 26 -0.99 -9.57 1.27
N TYR A 27 -1.64 -9.35 2.41
CA TYR A 27 -2.04 -10.44 3.30
C TYR A 27 -3.34 -11.12 2.87
N THR A 28 -4.31 -10.37 2.36
CA THR A 28 -5.65 -10.91 2.05
C THR A 28 -5.92 -11.11 0.56
N GLY A 29 -5.07 -10.58 -0.32
CA GLY A 29 -5.29 -10.52 -1.76
C GLY A 29 -6.37 -9.53 -2.20
N SER A 30 -6.92 -8.73 -1.28
CA SER A 30 -8.00 -7.78 -1.54
C SER A 30 -7.91 -6.59 -0.58
N ILE A 31 -8.67 -5.53 -0.85
CA ILE A 31 -8.87 -4.45 0.12
C ILE A 31 -10.34 -4.16 0.24
N LYS A 32 -10.78 -3.83 1.46
CA LYS A 32 -12.15 -3.38 1.65
C LYS A 32 -12.31 -1.97 1.08
N ILE A 33 -13.39 -1.72 0.35
CA ILE A 33 -13.68 -0.40 -0.21
C ILE A 33 -13.74 0.67 0.90
N GLU A 34 -14.29 0.32 2.07
CA GLU A 34 -14.34 1.17 3.26
C GLU A 34 -12.97 1.55 3.84
N SER A 35 -11.90 0.81 3.51
CA SER A 35 -10.53 1.16 3.87
C SER A 35 -9.98 2.32 3.02
N LEU A 36 -10.53 2.55 1.82
CA LEU A 36 -10.15 3.66 0.95
C LEU A 36 -11.04 4.89 1.20
N THR A 37 -10.41 6.00 1.53
CA THR A 37 -11.07 7.29 1.74
C THR A 37 -10.40 8.36 0.90
N LYS A 38 -11.08 9.50 0.71
CA LYS A 38 -10.49 10.66 0.02
C LYS A 38 -9.19 11.15 0.67
N ASP A 39 -9.01 10.88 1.96
CA ASP A 39 -7.87 11.33 2.73
C ASP A 39 -6.64 10.42 2.62
N ASN A 40 -6.80 9.17 2.15
CA ASN A 40 -5.71 8.20 2.07
C ASN A 40 -5.47 7.63 0.66
N ILE A 41 -6.34 7.93 -0.30
CA ILE A 41 -6.30 7.33 -1.63
C ILE A 41 -5.01 7.66 -2.38
N ILE A 42 -4.51 8.90 -2.24
CA ILE A 42 -3.30 9.33 -2.92
C ILE A 42 -2.11 8.52 -2.38
N GLU A 43 -2.01 8.34 -1.07
CA GLU A 43 -0.93 7.59 -0.45
C GLU A 43 -1.06 6.08 -0.64
N ALA A 44 -2.28 5.56 -0.72
CA ALA A 44 -2.53 4.18 -1.12
C ALA A 44 -2.04 3.92 -2.56
N PHE A 45 -2.33 4.83 -3.49
CA PHE A 45 -1.89 4.73 -4.88
C PHE A 45 -0.37 4.81 -5.00
N TYR A 46 0.28 5.78 -4.33
CA TYR A 46 1.74 5.89 -4.32
C TYR A 46 2.42 4.71 -3.63
N ALA A 47 1.82 4.13 -2.59
CA ALA A 47 2.36 2.93 -1.96
C ALA A 47 2.25 1.71 -2.87
N ALA A 48 1.11 1.53 -3.56
CA ALA A 48 0.94 0.48 -4.55
C ALA A 48 1.98 0.58 -5.68
N ASP A 49 2.28 1.80 -6.16
CA ASP A 49 3.37 2.07 -7.11
C ASP A 49 4.73 1.63 -6.57
N TYR A 50 5.08 2.10 -5.37
CA TYR A 50 6.38 1.87 -4.75
C TYR A 50 6.66 0.38 -4.52
N PHE A 51 5.64 -0.39 -4.12
CA PHE A 51 5.74 -1.83 -3.91
C PHE A 51 5.46 -2.66 -5.16
N GLN A 52 5.27 -2.02 -6.33
CA GLN A 52 5.02 -2.68 -7.61
C GLN A 52 3.79 -3.61 -7.59
N LEU A 53 2.68 -3.10 -7.07
CA LEU A 53 1.39 -3.79 -6.97
C LEU A 53 0.41 -3.20 -8.00
N PRO A 54 0.54 -3.54 -9.30
CA PRO A 54 -0.27 -2.94 -10.37
C PRO A 54 -1.77 -3.22 -10.20
N ASP A 55 -2.14 -4.43 -9.78
CA ASP A 55 -3.54 -4.80 -9.55
C ASP A 55 -4.19 -3.95 -8.44
N LEU A 56 -3.41 -3.53 -7.43
CA LEU A 56 -3.87 -2.63 -6.39
C LEU A 56 -4.00 -1.20 -6.90
N GLN A 57 -3.07 -0.72 -7.74
CA GLN A 57 -3.21 0.59 -8.41
C GLN A 57 -4.47 0.64 -9.28
N ASP A 58 -4.68 -0.39 -10.10
CA ASP A 58 -5.85 -0.50 -10.97
C ASP A 58 -7.15 -0.55 -10.15
N PHE A 59 -7.16 -1.31 -9.05
CA PHE A 59 -8.31 -1.33 -8.14
C PHE A 59 -8.61 0.07 -7.58
N ILE A 60 -7.59 0.80 -7.13
CA ILE A 60 -7.74 2.16 -6.58
C ILE A 60 -8.27 3.12 -7.65
N MET A 61 -7.71 3.10 -8.86
CA MET A 61 -8.16 3.94 -9.99
C MET A 61 -9.57 3.64 -10.46
N ASN A 62 -10.03 2.38 -10.36
CA ASN A 62 -11.38 2.01 -10.76
C ASN A 62 -12.43 2.28 -9.66
N THR A 63 -12.01 2.63 -8.44
CA THR A 63 -12.92 2.90 -7.32
C THR A 63 -13.34 4.38 -7.24
N PHE A 64 -12.53 5.32 -7.78
CA PHE A 64 -12.76 6.77 -7.72
C PHE A 64 -12.56 7.44 -9.08
#